data_AF-X1P804-F1
#
_entry.id   AF-X1P804-F1
#
_cell.length_a   1.000
_cell.length_b   1.000
_cell.length_c   1.000
_cell.angle_alpha   90.00
_cell.angle_beta   90.00
_cell.angle_gamma   90.00
#
_symmetry.space_group_name_H-M   'P 1'
#
loop_
_entity.id
_entity.type
_entity.pdbx_description
1 polymer ?
#
loop_
_entity_poly.entity_id
_entity_poly.type
_entity_poly.pdbx_seq_one_letter_code
_entity_poly.pdbx_strand_id
1 'polypeptide(L)' 'MTTIAYKDGVIAYDSRQTRSGSIVSDDCQKLTVVDGVSFFLSGAVCDEKALIAAYFGTPSPVPVECSGY' A
#
# COMPACT_ATOMS: atom_id res chain seq x y z
N MET A 1 7.59 -2.85 -5.75
CA MET A 1 7.43 -1.99 -6.94
C MET A 1 5.95 -1.95 -7.26
N THR A 2 5.44 -0.77 -7.64
CA THR A 2 4.03 -0.61 -8.03
C THR A 2 3.96 0.33 -9.23
N THR A 3 3.12 -0.01 -10.20
CA THR A 3 2.81 0.87 -11.33
C THR A 3 1.39 1.38 -11.15
N ILE A 4 1.19 2.70 -11.22
CA ILE A 4 -0.12 3.33 -11.10
C ILE A 4 -0.34 4.18 -12.35
N ALA A 5 -1.48 3.98 -13.01
CA ALA A 5 -1.93 4.78 -14.13
C ALA A 5 -3.26 5.43 -13.81
N TYR A 6 -3.41 6.71 -14.16
CA TYR A 6 -4.64 7.47 -13.99
C TYR A 6 -5.12 8.01 -15.33
N LYS A 7 -6.42 7.83 -15.61
CA LYS A 7 -7.10 8.44 -16.76
C LYS A 7 -8.59 8.58 -16.48
N ASP A 8 -9.13 9.79 -16.64
CA ASP A 8 -10.58 10.06 -16.61
C ASP A 8 -11.31 9.49 -15.37
N GLY A 9 -10.71 9.63 -14.18
CA GLY A 9 -11.28 9.10 -12.93
C GLY A 9 -10.98 7.62 -12.67
N VAL A 10 -10.40 6.91 -13.63
CA VAL A 10 -9.99 5.51 -13.48
C VAL A 10 -8.55 5.44 -12.98
N ILE A 11 -8.34 4.71 -11.88
CA ILE A 11 -7.01 4.37 -11.37
C ILE A 11 -6.78 2.88 -11.64
N ALA A 12 -5.77 2.57 -12.44
CA ALA A 12 -5.29 1.22 -12.66
C ALA A 12 -3.97 1.01 -11.92
N TYR A 13 -3.79 -0.19 -11.37
CA TYR A 13 -2.60 -0.57 -10.62
C TYR A 13 -2.24 -2.03 -10.90
N ASP A 14 -0.97 -2.40 -10.73
CA ASP A 14 -0.52 -3.78 -10.86
C ASP A 14 -0.79 -4.60 -9.59
N SER A 15 -0.79 -5.92 -9.72
CA SER A 15 -1.03 -6.88 -8.62
C SER A 15 0.23 -7.64 -8.20
N ARG A 16 1.40 -7.34 -8.77
CA ARG A 16 2.63 -8.09 -8.49
C ARG A 16 3.31 -7.61 -7.20
N GLN A 17 3.70 -8.57 -6.38
CA GLN A 17 4.53 -8.40 -5.20
C GLN A 17 5.82 -9.20 -5.35
N THR A 18 6.95 -8.56 -5.09
CA THR A 18 8.29 -9.17 -5.18
C THR A 18 9.05 -9.00 -3.87
N ARG A 19 9.89 -9.97 -3.51
CA ARG A 19 10.82 -9.89 -2.39
C ARG A 19 12.16 -10.48 -2.81
N SER A 20 13.24 -9.71 -2.63
CA SER A 20 14.62 -10.14 -2.88
C SER A 20 14.85 -10.79 -4.26
N GLY A 21 14.25 -10.21 -5.32
CA GLY A 21 14.40 -10.69 -6.69
C GLY A 21 13.41 -11.80 -7.12
N SER A 22 12.62 -12.33 -6.19
CA SER A 22 11.60 -13.34 -6.47
C SER A 22 10.19 -12.76 -6.43
N ILE A 23 9.28 -13.31 -7.25
CA ILE A 23 7.85 -13.02 -7.15
C ILE A 23 7.29 -13.78 -5.95
N VAL A 24 6.61 -13.06 -5.05
CA VAL A 24 5.92 -13.64 -3.88
C VAL A 24 4.45 -13.86 -4.19
N SER A 25 3.85 -12.95 -4.95
CA SER A 25 2.46 -13.05 -5.41
C SER A 25 2.29 -12.27 -6.71
N ASP A 26 1.44 -12.78 -7.61
CA ASP A 26 0.95 -12.07 -8.80
C ASP A 26 -0.48 -11.54 -8.60
N ASP A 27 -1.10 -11.80 -7.44
CA ASP A 27 -2.49 -11.44 -7.11
C ASP A 27 -2.59 -10.66 -5.79
N CYS A 28 -1.69 -9.72 -5.58
CA CYS A 28 -1.70 -8.84 -4.41
C CYS A 28 -2.65 -7.66 -4.64
N GLN A 29 -3.63 -7.49 -3.74
CA GLN A 29 -4.54 -6.34 -3.77
C GLN A 29 -3.87 -5.11 -3.15
N LYS A 30 -3.54 -4.12 -3.98
CA LYS A 30 -2.85 -2.88 -3.54
C LYS A 30 -3.80 -1.73 -3.19
N LEU A 31 -5.08 -1.87 -3.51
CA LEU A 31 -6.13 -0.93 -3.12
C LEU A 31 -6.87 -1.46 -1.90
N THR A 32 -6.81 -0.70 -0.81
CA THR A 32 -7.67 -0.91 0.36
C THR A 32 -8.61 0.28 0.50
N VAL A 33 -9.91 0.02 0.68
CA VAL A 33 -10.90 1.07 0.96
C VAL A 33 -11.31 0.97 2.42
N VAL A 34 -11.10 2.05 3.19
CA VAL A 34 -11.47 2.15 4.61
C VAL A 34 -12.23 3.45 4.82
N ASP A 35 -13.42 3.36 5.43
CA ASP A 35 -14.29 4.50 5.73
C ASP A 35 -14.51 5.46 4.54
N GLY A 36 -14.64 4.90 3.34
CA GLY A 36 -14.85 5.64 2.09
C GLY A 36 -13.58 6.23 1.46
N VAL A 37 -12.42 6.08 2.11
CA VAL A 37 -11.13 6.54 1.59
C VAL A 37 -10.40 5.40 0.89
N SER A 38 -9.92 5.66 -0.33
CA SER A 38 -9.14 4.71 -1.13
C SER A 38 -7.64 4.88 -0.88
N PHE A 39 -7.00 3.84 -0.36
CA PHE A 39 -5.56 3.77 -0.11
C PHE A 39 -4.89 2.87 -1.14
N PHE A 40 -3.97 3.43 -1.92
CA PHE A 40 -3.11 2.68 -2.84
C PHE A 40 -1.73 2.53 -2.21
N LEU A 41 -1.36 1.31 -1.88
CA LEU A 41 -0.19 1.03 -1.05
C LEU A 41 0.94 0.37 -1.87
N SER A 42 2.17 0.70 -1.47
CA SER A 42 3.40 0.17 -2.05
C SER A 42 4.49 0.20 -0.99
N GLY A 43 5.41 -0.77 -1.03
CA GLY A 43 6.50 -0.88 -0.08
C GLY A 43 6.31 -2.04 0.89
N ALA A 44 6.55 -1.79 2.18
CA ALA A 44 6.49 -2.80 3.21
C ALA A 44 5.03 -3.08 3.63
N VAL A 45 4.55 -4.28 3.29
CA VAL A 45 3.15 -4.70 3.55
C VAL A 45 2.81 -4.73 5.04
N CYS A 46 3.81 -4.92 5.92
CA CYS A 46 3.60 -4.89 7.36
C CYS A 46 3.12 -3.52 7.88
N ASP A 47 3.44 -2.43 7.17
CA ASP A 47 3.13 -1.07 7.64
C ASP A 47 1.76 -0.58 7.18
N GLU A 48 1.14 -1.24 6.19
CA GLU A 48 -0.09 -0.79 5.54
C GLU A 48 -1.19 -0.42 6.53
N LYS A 49 -1.42 -1.29 7.53
CA LYS A 49 -2.43 -1.05 8.57
C LYS A 49 -2.09 0.14 9.46
N ALA A 50 -0.82 0.29 9.83
CA ALA A 50 -0.36 1.40 10.66
C ALA A 50 -0.46 2.73 9.91
N LEU A 51 -0.15 2.76 8.62
CA LEU A 51 -0.27 3.94 7.76
C LEU A 51 -1.73 4.34 7.55
N ILE A 52 -2.62 3.37 7.30
CA ILE A 52 -4.07 3.62 7.21
C ILE A 52 -4.59 4.16 8.56
N ALA A 53 -4.22 3.54 9.68
CA ALA A 53 -4.65 3.99 11.00
C ALA A 53 -4.15 5.41 11.33
N ALA A 54 -2.92 5.74 10.93
CA ALA A 54 -2.33 7.07 11.09
C ALA A 54 -3.09 8.15 10.31
N TYR A 55 -3.60 7.84 9.11
CA TYR A 55 -4.48 8.75 8.37
C TYR A 55 -5.73 9.14 9.17
N PHE A 56 -6.29 8.19 9.92
CA PHE A 56 -7.43 8.41 10.82
C PHE A 56 -7.03 8.92 12.22
N GLY A 57 -5.77 9.33 12.40
CA GLY A 57 -5.28 9.94 13.65
C GLY A 57 -4.81 8.96 14.72
N THR A 58 -4.70 7.67 14.41
CA THR A 58 -4.15 6.67 15.35
C THR A 58 -2.66 6.45 15.09
N PRO A 59 -1.75 6.90 15.98
CA PRO A 59 -0.32 6.72 15.78
C PRO A 59 0.07 5.24 15.85
N SER A 60 1.11 4.87 15.11
CA SER A 60 1.67 3.52 15.19
C SER A 60 2.35 3.30 16.55
N PRO A 61 2.12 2.15 17.22
CA PRO A 61 2.79 1.83 18.48
C PRO A 61 4.27 1.48 18.29
N VAL A 62 4.68 1.15 17.07
CA VAL A 62 6.04 0.79 16.68
C VAL A 62 6.49 1.63 15.49
N PRO A 63 7.80 1.89 15.33
CA PRO A 63 8.32 2.47 14.10
C PRO A 63 7.88 1.64 12.89
N VAL A 64 7.45 2.32 11.83
CA VAL A 64 7.14 1.69 10.55
C VAL A 64 8.45 1.33 9.83
N GLU A 65 8.45 0.22 9.10
CA GLU A 65 9.62 -0.26 8.33
C GLU A 65 9.87 0.59 7.08
N CYS A 66 8.84 1.21 6.53
CA CYS A 66 8.99 2.22 5.50
C CYS A 66 9.79 3.38 6.11
N SER A 67 11.02 3.55 5.64
CA SER A 67 11.94 4.59 6.09
C SER A 67 11.41 5.98 5.70
N GLY A 68 10.41 6.45 6.43
CA GLY A 68 9.97 7.83 6.46
C GLY A 68 11.03 8.63 7.19
N TYR A 69 12.02 9.12 6.45
CA TYR A 69 12.87 10.22 6.91
C TYR A 69 12.07 11.51 7.00
#